data_AF-A0A379FR31-F1
#
_entry.id   AF-A0A379FR31-F1
#
_cell.length_a   1.000
_cell.length_b   1.000
_cell.length_c   1.000
_cell.angle_alpha   90.00
_cell.angle_beta   90.00
_cell.angle_gamma   90.00
#
_symmetry.space_group_name_H-M   'P 1'
#
loop_
_entity.id
_entity.type
_entity.pdbx_description
1 polymer ?
#
loop_
_entity_poly.entity_id
_entity_poly.type
_entity_poly.pdbx_seq_one_letter_code
_entity_poly.pdbx_strand_id
1 'polypeptide(L)'
;MSNVALADFLKTEPDGTLETIAKQYDTTLLDVVRHLPDMALTIGKHFDLIWDAVHTWGNVTTLVHTQDVILEFSGELPSGFHRHGYFNLRGKKGMAGHIKAENCTYIALIERKFMGMDTASILFFNQSGDAMFKIFLGRDEHRQLLQEQLEAFRLLVKQLKENN
;
A
#
# COMPACT_ATOMS: atom_id res chain seq x y z
N MET A 1 22.69 10.16 -15.90
CA MET A 1 21.57 9.24 -16.13
C MET A 1 20.79 9.79 -17.30
N SER A 2 20.36 8.97 -18.26
CA SER A 2 19.55 9.43 -19.38
C SER A 2 18.34 10.22 -18.88
N ASN A 3 18.06 11.38 -19.47
CA ASN A 3 16.93 12.29 -19.17
C ASN A 3 15.58 11.65 -19.58
N VAL A 4 15.30 10.42 -19.16
CA VAL A 4 14.01 9.77 -19.39
C VAL A 4 13.03 10.33 -18.35
N ALA A 5 11.92 10.89 -18.81
CA ALA A 5 10.85 11.37 -17.94
C ALA A 5 10.35 10.23 -17.04
N LEU A 6 10.02 10.54 -15.78
CA LEU A 6 9.58 9.56 -14.78
C LEU A 6 8.44 8.66 -15.30
N ALA A 7 7.46 9.26 -15.97
CA ALA A 7 6.33 8.53 -16.56
C ALA A 7 6.77 7.49 -17.60
N ASP A 8 7.75 7.83 -18.45
CA ASP A 8 8.24 6.92 -19.48
C ASP A 8 9.14 5.84 -18.90
N PHE A 9 9.91 6.17 -17.86
CA PHE A 9 10.69 5.19 -17.11
C PHE A 9 9.78 4.16 -16.41
N LEU A 10 8.67 4.58 -15.80
CA LEU A 10 7.76 3.66 -15.12
C LEU A 10 7.01 2.72 -16.07
N LYS A 11 6.83 3.10 -17.34
CA LYS A 11 6.26 2.21 -18.37
C LYS A 11 7.18 1.04 -18.72
N THR A 12 8.47 1.10 -18.40
CA THR A 12 9.40 -0.01 -18.65
C THR A 12 9.36 -1.06 -17.52
N GLU A 13 8.40 -0.96 -16.59
CA GLU A 13 8.28 -1.83 -15.42
C GLU A 13 9.61 -2.00 -14.65
N PRO A 14 10.24 -0.88 -14.22
CA PRO A 14 11.57 -0.94 -13.64
C PRO A 14 11.59 -1.76 -12.35
N ASP A 15 12.52 -2.70 -12.25
CA ASP A 15 12.77 -3.43 -11.02
C ASP A 15 13.30 -2.51 -9.90
N GLY A 16 13.13 -2.95 -8.65
CA GLY A 16 13.54 -2.20 -7.47
C GLY A 16 12.39 -1.44 -6.80
N THR A 17 12.69 -0.83 -5.65
CA THR A 17 11.67 -0.20 -4.81
C THR A 17 11.25 1.14 -5.40
N LEU A 18 9.97 1.49 -5.24
CA LEU A 18 9.45 2.79 -5.66
C LEU A 18 10.14 3.94 -4.89
N GLU A 19 10.58 3.69 -3.65
CA GLU A 19 11.37 4.63 -2.86
C GLU A 19 12.74 4.94 -3.49
N THR A 20 13.43 3.92 -4.02
CA THR A 20 14.69 4.13 -4.75
C THR A 20 14.46 5.01 -5.98
N ILE A 21 13.36 4.79 -6.71
CA ILE A 21 12.99 5.60 -7.87
C ILE A 21 12.70 7.04 -7.44
N ALA A 22 11.94 7.24 -6.36
CA ALA A 22 11.62 8.56 -5.83
C ALA A 22 12.92 9.34 -5.50
N LYS A 23 13.88 8.69 -4.84
CA LYS A 23 15.19 9.27 -4.54
C LYS A 23 16.00 9.58 -5.81
N GLN A 24 15.98 8.70 -6.82
CA GLN A 24 16.70 8.92 -8.07
C GLN A 24 16.16 10.13 -8.86
N TYR A 25 14.85 10.35 -8.80
CA TYR A 25 14.15 11.43 -9.50
C TYR A 25 13.95 12.69 -8.65
N ASP A 26 14.51 12.73 -7.44
CA ASP A 26 14.38 13.84 -6.48
C ASP A 26 12.91 14.28 -6.27
N THR A 27 12.05 13.29 -6.04
CA THR A 27 10.59 13.46 -5.91
C THR A 27 10.01 12.61 -4.78
N THR A 28 8.71 12.73 -4.51
CA THR A 28 8.04 11.98 -3.44
C THR A 28 7.63 10.58 -3.91
N LEU A 29 7.47 9.64 -2.98
CA LEU A 29 6.95 8.31 -3.31
C LEU A 29 5.54 8.40 -3.93
N LEU A 30 4.68 9.29 -3.41
CA LEU A 30 3.36 9.55 -3.96
C LEU A 30 3.42 10.02 -5.42
N ASP A 31 4.35 10.91 -5.76
CA ASP A 31 4.50 11.39 -7.14
C ASP A 31 5.00 10.28 -8.07
N VAL A 32 5.88 9.39 -7.62
CA VAL A 32 6.22 8.18 -8.39
C VAL A 32 4.98 7.32 -8.62
N VAL A 33 4.21 7.05 -7.56
CA VAL A 33 3.02 6.20 -7.63
C VAL A 33 1.96 6.77 -8.57
N ARG A 34 1.77 8.09 -8.61
CA ARG A 34 0.86 8.78 -9.54
C ARG A 34 1.16 8.53 -11.02
N HIS A 35 2.39 8.16 -11.35
CA HIS A 35 2.81 7.90 -12.73
C HIS A 35 2.82 6.41 -13.09
N LEU A 36 2.39 5.52 -12.18
CA LEU A 36 2.21 4.10 -12.48
C LEU A 36 0.97 3.88 -13.37
N PRO A 37 1.06 3.00 -14.39
CA PRO A 37 -0.04 2.79 -15.34
C PRO A 37 -1.27 2.10 -14.71
N ASP A 38 -1.06 1.12 -13.83
CA ASP A 38 -2.12 0.26 -13.26
C ASP A 38 -2.35 0.52 -11.76
N MET A 39 -2.63 1.77 -11.42
CA MET A 39 -2.83 2.21 -10.04
C MET A 39 -4.21 2.85 -9.84
N ALA A 40 -4.79 2.64 -8.67
CA ALA A 40 -5.98 3.37 -8.21
C ALA A 40 -5.63 4.24 -7.01
N LEU A 41 -5.84 5.55 -7.14
CA LEU A 41 -5.59 6.53 -6.09
C LEU A 41 -6.91 7.03 -5.51
N THR A 42 -6.99 7.09 -4.19
CA THR A 42 -8.10 7.73 -3.49
C THR A 42 -7.60 8.62 -2.36
N ILE A 43 -8.47 9.46 -1.83
CA ILE A 43 -8.17 10.35 -0.72
C ILE A 43 -8.27 9.61 0.61
N GLY A 44 -7.49 10.05 1.59
CA GLY A 44 -7.35 9.39 2.89
C GLY A 44 -8.64 9.26 3.70
N LYS A 45 -9.72 9.98 3.36
CA LYS A 45 -11.05 9.81 3.96
C LYS A 45 -11.57 8.37 3.86
N HIS A 46 -11.09 7.59 2.89
CA HIS A 46 -11.46 6.19 2.69
C HIS A 46 -10.65 5.21 3.58
N PHE A 47 -9.86 5.71 4.54
CA PHE A 47 -9.05 4.89 5.44
C PHE A 47 -9.87 3.77 6.10
N ASP A 48 -10.98 4.10 6.77
CA ASP A 48 -11.79 3.11 7.50
C ASP A 48 -12.40 2.07 6.55
N LEU A 49 -12.94 2.53 5.42
CA LEU A 49 -13.51 1.64 4.39
C LEU A 49 -12.47 0.63 3.89
N ILE A 50 -11.26 1.09 3.60
CA ILE A 50 -10.18 0.22 3.11
C ILE A 50 -9.69 -0.70 4.23
N TRP A 51 -9.50 -0.17 5.44
CA TRP A 51 -9.04 -0.95 6.58
C TRP A 51 -10.01 -2.10 6.92
N ASP A 52 -11.30 -1.80 7.00
CA ASP A 52 -12.34 -2.77 7.31
C ASP A 52 -12.49 -3.81 6.20
N ALA A 53 -12.33 -3.44 4.93
CA ALA A 53 -12.30 -4.39 3.83
C ALA A 53 -11.11 -5.35 3.96
N VAL A 54 -9.90 -4.83 4.15
CA VAL A 54 -8.68 -5.65 4.23
C VAL A 54 -8.68 -6.56 5.46
N HIS A 55 -9.30 -6.12 6.56
CA HIS A 55 -9.48 -6.94 7.77
C HIS A 55 -10.14 -8.29 7.47
N THR A 56 -10.98 -8.40 6.44
CA THR A 56 -11.69 -9.64 6.09
C THR A 56 -10.94 -10.53 5.11
N TRP A 57 -9.75 -10.16 4.63
CA TRP A 57 -9.05 -10.87 3.56
C TRP A 57 -8.17 -12.04 4.05
N GLY A 58 -8.14 -12.30 5.35
CA GLY A 58 -7.24 -13.30 5.94
C GLY A 58 -5.81 -12.78 6.09
N ASN A 59 -4.81 -13.63 5.86
CA ASN A 59 -3.41 -13.28 6.09
C ASN A 59 -2.87 -12.32 5.01
N VAL A 60 -2.43 -11.15 5.44
CA VAL A 60 -1.73 -10.15 4.61
C VAL A 60 -0.36 -9.86 5.25
N THR A 61 0.50 -9.11 4.55
CA THR A 61 1.75 -8.61 5.13
C THR A 61 1.66 -7.11 5.32
N THR A 62 1.65 -6.66 6.57
CA THR A 62 1.74 -5.24 6.92
C THR A 62 3.20 -4.85 7.09
N LEU A 63 3.62 -3.76 6.45
CA LEU A 63 5.02 -3.35 6.36
C LEU A 63 5.18 -1.88 6.75
N VAL A 64 6.12 -1.59 7.65
CA VAL A 64 6.59 -0.24 7.95
C VAL A 64 8.02 -0.10 7.45
N HIS A 65 8.26 0.90 6.60
CA HIS A 65 9.55 1.16 5.97
C HIS A 65 10.08 2.51 6.47
N THR A 66 11.21 2.48 7.16
CA THR A 66 11.96 3.66 7.56
C THR A 66 13.32 3.68 6.87
N GLN A 67 14.12 4.71 7.07
CA GLN A 67 15.47 4.77 6.49
C GLN A 67 16.39 3.66 7.01
N ASP A 68 16.19 3.21 8.25
CA ASP A 68 17.11 2.30 8.93
C ASP A 68 16.54 0.89 9.12
N VAL A 69 15.22 0.74 9.09
CA VAL A 69 14.55 -0.53 9.39
C VAL A 69 13.33 -0.72 8.49
N ILE A 70 13.19 -1.94 7.96
CA ILE A 70 11.95 -2.48 7.41
C ILE A 70 11.43 -3.51 8.41
N LEU A 71 10.20 -3.31 8.90
CA LEU A 71 9.50 -4.29 9.72
C LEU A 71 8.29 -4.81 8.97
N GLU A 72 8.13 -6.13 8.99
CA GLU A 72 7.03 -6.83 8.37
C GLU A 72 6.31 -7.70 9.40
N PHE A 73 4.98 -7.72 9.31
CA PHE A 73 4.13 -8.63 10.05
C PHE A 73 3.20 -9.34 9.08
N SER A 74 3.31 -10.67 9.02
CA SER A 74 2.40 -11.52 8.25
C SER A 74 1.33 -12.12 9.14
N GLY A 75 0.07 -11.85 8.82
CA GLY A 75 -1.09 -12.33 9.56
C GLY A 75 -2.36 -11.55 9.21
N GLU A 76 -3.46 -11.89 9.86
CA GLU A 76 -4.71 -11.11 9.75
C GLU A 76 -4.49 -9.66 10.22
N LEU A 77 -4.93 -8.70 9.41
CA LEU A 77 -4.96 -7.30 9.81
C LEU A 77 -5.92 -7.15 11.00
N PRO A 78 -5.54 -6.54 12.13
CA PRO A 78 -6.45 -6.39 13.26
C PRO A 78 -7.51 -5.32 12.99
N SER A 79 -8.73 -5.54 13.51
CA SER A 79 -9.73 -4.46 13.62
C SER A 79 -9.20 -3.28 14.45
N GLY A 80 -9.85 -2.11 14.35
CA GLY A 80 -9.47 -0.95 15.16
C GLY A 80 -10.62 -0.02 15.50
N PHE A 81 -10.32 1.07 16.21
CA PHE A 81 -11.28 2.10 16.58
C PHE A 81 -10.62 3.45 16.80
N HIS A 82 -11.33 4.54 16.48
CA HIS A 82 -10.86 5.90 16.68
C HIS A 82 -11.04 6.36 18.13
N ARG A 83 -9.97 6.91 18.74
CA ARG A 83 -10.02 7.56 20.05
C ARG A 83 -8.81 8.49 20.22
N HIS A 84 -9.03 9.69 20.75
CA HIS A 84 -7.99 10.69 21.03
C HIS A 84 -7.09 11.02 19.82
N GLY A 85 -7.64 11.07 18.59
CA GLY A 85 -6.89 11.40 17.36
C GLY A 85 -6.06 10.24 16.78
N TYR A 86 -6.27 9.01 17.25
CA TYR A 86 -5.61 7.81 16.75
C TYR A 86 -6.62 6.73 16.39
N PHE A 87 -6.32 5.97 15.35
CA PHE A 87 -6.90 4.67 15.06
C PHE A 87 -6.13 3.58 15.81
N ASN A 88 -6.80 2.94 16.76
CA ASN A 88 -6.19 2.02 17.74
C ASN A 88 -6.43 0.57 17.32
N LEU A 89 -5.36 -0.18 17.08
CA LEU A 89 -5.41 -1.58 16.62
C LEU A 89 -5.73 -2.53 17.78
N ARG A 90 -6.73 -3.39 17.59
CA ARG A 90 -7.08 -4.48 18.51
C ARG A 90 -6.31 -5.74 18.16
N GLY A 91 -5.00 -5.70 18.39
CA GLY A 91 -4.12 -6.84 18.16
C GLY A 91 -4.38 -7.98 19.12
N LYS A 92 -4.72 -9.16 18.60
CA LYS A 92 -4.84 -10.41 19.38
C LYS A 92 -3.80 -11.48 19.00
N LYS A 93 -3.18 -11.34 17.83
CA LYS A 93 -2.30 -12.35 17.21
C LYS A 93 -0.89 -11.79 16.91
N GLY A 94 -0.41 -10.83 17.72
CA GLY A 94 0.93 -10.25 17.59
C GLY A 94 0.92 -8.77 17.26
N MET A 95 0.47 -8.37 16.06
CA MET A 95 0.47 -6.96 15.67
C MET A 95 -0.59 -6.15 16.44
N ALA A 96 -0.13 -5.13 17.15
CA ALA A 96 -0.93 -4.10 17.83
C ALA A 96 -0.26 -2.73 17.63
N GLY A 97 -0.96 -1.64 17.93
CA GLY A 97 -0.41 -0.29 17.81
C GLY A 97 -1.47 0.78 17.56
N HIS A 98 -1.00 1.95 17.13
CA HIS A 98 -1.83 3.13 16.91
C HIS A 98 -1.38 3.83 15.63
N ILE A 99 -2.34 4.24 14.81
CA ILE A 99 -2.10 4.94 13.54
C ILE A 99 -2.74 6.32 13.65
N LYS A 100 -2.00 7.38 13.29
CA LYS A 100 -2.60 8.72 13.10
C LYS A 100 -3.32 8.76 11.75
N ALA A 101 -4.48 8.11 11.65
CA ALA A 101 -5.23 7.99 10.39
C ALA A 101 -5.57 9.35 9.77
N GLU A 102 -5.77 10.39 10.59
CA GLU A 102 -6.00 11.78 10.15
C GLU A 102 -4.83 12.37 9.35
N ASN A 103 -3.60 11.84 9.52
CA ASN A 103 -2.45 12.24 8.72
C ASN A 103 -2.41 11.57 7.34
N CYS A 104 -3.24 10.53 7.11
CA CYS A 104 -3.34 9.86 5.83
C CYS A 104 -4.06 10.77 4.83
N THR A 105 -3.35 11.27 3.82
CA THR A 105 -3.94 12.15 2.80
C THR A 105 -4.34 11.41 1.53
N TYR A 106 -3.61 10.35 1.18
CA TYR A 106 -3.88 9.55 -0.02
C TYR A 106 -3.66 8.07 0.29
N ILE A 107 -4.37 7.21 -0.44
CA ILE A 107 -4.20 5.76 -0.39
C ILE A 107 -4.13 5.26 -1.84
N ALA A 108 -3.10 4.48 -2.16
CA ALA A 108 -2.94 3.90 -3.49
C ALA A 108 -3.04 2.38 -3.43
N LEU A 109 -3.80 1.81 -4.37
CA LEU A 109 -3.89 0.38 -4.63
C LEU A 109 -3.13 0.11 -5.92
N ILE A 110 -2.08 -0.72 -5.84
CA ILE A 110 -1.09 -0.90 -6.90
C ILE A 110 -0.93 -2.40 -7.20
N GLU A 111 -1.11 -2.77 -8.46
CA GLU A 111 -0.64 -4.04 -9.02
C GLU A 111 0.61 -3.76 -9.86
N ARG A 112 1.71 -4.48 -9.60
CA ARG A 112 2.93 -4.37 -10.41
C ARG A 112 3.82 -5.59 -10.26
N LYS A 113 4.76 -5.78 -11.19
CA LYS A 113 5.88 -6.71 -11.00
C LYS A 113 6.96 -6.09 -10.11
N PHE A 114 7.54 -6.91 -9.25
CA PHE A 114 8.71 -6.59 -8.45
C PHE A 114 9.64 -7.81 -8.41
N MET A 115 10.84 -7.68 -8.97
CA MET A 115 11.79 -8.78 -9.13
C MET A 115 11.16 -9.98 -9.86
N GLY A 116 10.41 -9.70 -10.93
CA GLY A 116 9.71 -10.69 -11.74
C GLY A 116 8.45 -11.32 -11.14
N MET A 117 8.11 -11.01 -9.88
CA MET A 117 6.92 -11.54 -9.22
C MET A 117 5.77 -10.53 -9.26
N ASP A 118 4.55 -11.00 -9.52
CA ASP A 118 3.35 -10.18 -9.40
C ASP A 118 3.12 -9.80 -7.94
N THR A 119 2.88 -8.52 -7.69
CA THR A 119 2.58 -7.95 -6.37
C THR A 119 1.30 -7.14 -6.45
N ALA A 120 0.52 -7.20 -5.38
CA ALA A 120 -0.62 -6.33 -5.15
C ALA A 120 -0.48 -5.71 -3.75
N SER A 121 -0.54 -4.38 -3.68
CA SER A 121 -0.25 -3.64 -2.45
C SER A 121 -1.15 -2.42 -2.26
N ILE A 122 -1.32 -2.03 -1.01
CA ILE A 122 -2.03 -0.83 -0.58
C ILE A 122 -1.05 0.04 0.20
N LEU A 123 -0.81 1.26 -0.28
CA LEU A 123 0.10 2.23 0.34
C LEU A 123 -0.70 3.38 0.94
N PHE A 124 -0.42 3.73 2.18
CA PHE A 124 -1.05 4.83 2.91
C PHE A 124 -0.07 5.99 3.02
N PHE A 125 -0.42 7.17 2.50
CA PHE A 125 0.50 8.30 2.35
C PHE A 125 0.20 9.43 3.32
N ASN A 126 1.26 10.01 3.90
CA ASN A 126 1.16 11.23 4.68
C ASN A 126 1.16 12.49 3.80
N GLN A 127 1.03 13.66 4.44
CA GLN A 127 1.05 14.98 3.78
C GLN A 127 2.33 15.27 3.00
N SER A 128 3.46 14.65 3.35
CA SER A 128 4.76 14.80 2.68
C SER A 128 4.89 13.90 1.44
N GLY A 129 3.90 13.05 1.17
CA GLY A 129 3.94 12.10 0.06
C GLY A 129 4.75 10.84 0.35
N ASP A 130 5.13 10.60 1.62
CA ASP A 130 5.80 9.37 2.06
C ASP A 130 4.79 8.32 2.50
N ALA A 131 5.13 7.04 2.32
CA ALA A 131 4.31 5.95 2.85
C ALA A 131 4.43 5.88 4.38
N MET A 132 3.30 6.01 5.07
CA MET A 132 3.18 5.76 6.51
C MET A 132 3.41 4.27 6.81
N PHE A 133 2.81 3.41 5.99
CA PHE A 133 2.94 1.96 6.00
C PHE A 133 2.34 1.39 4.71
N LYS A 134 2.51 0.09 4.50
CA LYS A 134 2.02 -0.65 3.35
C LYS A 134 1.33 -1.94 3.79
N ILE A 135 0.41 -2.43 2.97
CA ILE A 135 -0.17 -3.76 3.10
C ILE A 135 0.03 -4.50 1.77
N PHE A 136 0.57 -5.71 1.81
CA PHE A 136 0.73 -6.59 0.66
C PHE A 136 -0.21 -7.79 0.80
N LEU A 137 -0.80 -8.21 -0.32
CA LEU A 137 -1.56 -9.45 -0.36
C LEU A 137 -0.66 -10.65 -0.04
N GLY A 138 -1.26 -11.66 0.58
CA GLY A 138 -0.63 -12.92 0.91
C GLY A 138 -0.25 -13.73 -0.33
N ARG A 139 0.60 -14.73 -0.11
CA ARG A 139 1.01 -15.69 -1.13
C ARG A 139 0.76 -17.12 -0.67
N ASP A 140 0.59 -18.00 -1.65
CA ASP A 140 0.56 -19.44 -1.42
C ASP A 140 1.97 -20.03 -1.28
N GLU A 141 2.05 -21.35 -1.09
CA GLU A 141 3.30 -22.10 -0.97
C GLU A 141 4.17 -22.05 -2.24
N HIS A 142 3.58 -21.70 -3.39
CA HIS A 142 4.26 -21.53 -4.68
C HIS A 142 4.67 -20.08 -4.95
N ARG A 143 4.51 -19.19 -3.95
CA ARG A 143 4.79 -17.74 -4.03
C ARG A 143 3.88 -17.01 -5.02
N GLN A 144 2.73 -17.56 -5.38
CA GLN A 144 1.71 -16.86 -6.18
C GLN A 144 0.79 -16.06 -5.26
N LEU A 145 0.23 -14.95 -5.75
CA LEU A 145 -0.76 -14.18 -4.99
C LEU A 145 -1.99 -15.06 -4.72
N LEU A 146 -2.57 -14.94 -3.52
CA LEU A 146 -3.82 -15.61 -3.19
C LEU A 146 -4.96 -15.05 -4.06
N GLN A 147 -5.54 -15.90 -4.91
CA GLN A 147 -6.53 -15.50 -5.91
C GLN A 147 -7.76 -14.83 -5.29
N GLU A 148 -8.28 -15.36 -4.18
CA GLU A 148 -9.43 -14.78 -3.47
C GLU A 148 -9.14 -13.36 -2.96
N GLN A 149 -7.93 -13.12 -2.45
CA GLN A 149 -7.52 -11.78 -2.01
C GLN A 149 -7.37 -10.83 -3.20
N LEU A 150 -6.83 -11.32 -4.33
CA LEU A 150 -6.65 -10.51 -5.53
C LEU A 150 -8.00 -10.08 -6.13
N GLU A 151 -9.00 -10.96 -6.13
CA GLU A 151 -10.36 -10.65 -6.54
C GLU A 151 -11.01 -9.61 -5.62
N ALA A 152 -10.89 -9.78 -4.30
CA ALA A 152 -11.39 -8.82 -3.31
C ALA A 152 -10.69 -7.44 -3.44
N PHE A 153 -9.38 -7.44 -3.69
CA PHE A 153 -8.61 -6.23 -3.95
C PHE A 153 -9.11 -5.48 -5.19
N ARG A 154 -9.32 -6.18 -6.30
CA ARG A 154 -9.83 -5.57 -7.54
C ARG A 154 -11.27 -5.08 -7.42
N LEU A 155 -12.09 -5.77 -6.62
CA LEU A 155 -13.44 -5.31 -6.29
C LEU A 155 -13.38 -4.00 -5.49
N LEU A 156 -12.50 -3.91 -4.49
CA LEU A 156 -12.28 -2.68 -3.72
C LEU A 156 -11.80 -1.54 -4.62
N VAL A 157 -10.87 -1.79 -5.55
CA VAL A 157 -10.44 -0.81 -6.56
C VAL A 157 -11.62 -0.28 -7.36
N LYS A 158 -12.51 -1.17 -7.83
CA LYS A 158 -13.70 -0.77 -8.59
C LYS A 158 -14.64 0.09 -7.74
N GLN A 159 -14.91 -0.32 -6.51
CA GLN A 159 -15.77 0.44 -5.58
C GLN A 159 -15.21 1.84 -5.29
N LEU A 160 -13.89 1.98 -5.13
CA LEU A 160 -13.27 3.29 -4.89
C LEU A 160 -13.35 4.21 -6.11
N LYS A 161 -13.28 3.67 -7.33
CA LYS A 161 -13.44 4.43 -8.57
C LYS A 161 -14.88 4.94 -8.77
N GLU A 162 -15.88 4.21 -8.28
CA GLU A 162 -17.30 4.60 -8.37
C GLU A 162 -17.70 5.68 -7.34
N ASN A 163 -16.92 5.84 -6.26
CA ASN A 163 -17.21 6.77 -5.15
C ASN A 163 -16.33 8.03 -5.14
N ASN A 164 -15.50 8.22 -6.18
CA ASN A 164 -14.67 9.41 -6.42
C ASN A 164 -15.37 10.35 -7.39
#